data_AF-A0A964JSV8-F1
#
_entry.id   AF-A0A964JSV8-F1
#
_cell.length_a   1.000
_cell.length_b   1.000
_cell.length_c   1.000
_cell.angle_alpha   90.00
_cell.angle_beta   90.00
_cell.angle_gamma   90.00
#
_symmetry.space_group_name_H-M   'P 1'
#
loop_
_entity.id
_entity.type
_entity.pdbx_description
1 polymer ?
#
loop_
_entity_poly.entity_id
_entity_poly.type
_entity_poly.pdbx_seq_one_letter_code
_entity_poly.pdbx_strand_id
1 'polypeptide(L)'
;MRTSNVTFLALLNAALLVGCSDDSSSDDRQVTERSVVELHLDGFTESLERDPTSKAELFGRIRGDLEENPTFFGSTVASLDDACRTAYSPYVYRLPSGAISEKDLAGDPAYDIDAQSWLTTPIAAGEGVWSEPYFDAGGGDIWMVTRSQPVYMGDRVVAVATTDLAVEAPSD
;
A
#
# COMPACT_ATOMS: atom_id res chain seq x y z
N MET A 1 -63.95 0.64 46.38
CA MET A 1 -64.91 -0.50 46.43
C MET A 1 -64.81 -1.27 45.12
N ARG A 2 -64.61 -2.61 45.20
CA ARG A 2 -64.58 -3.65 44.15
C ARG A 2 -63.47 -3.54 43.08
N THR A 3 -62.34 -4.26 43.21
CA THR A 3 -62.07 -5.70 42.95
C THR A 3 -62.30 -6.14 41.51
N SER A 4 -61.23 -6.53 40.80
CA SER A 4 -60.93 -7.96 40.59
C SER A 4 -59.61 -8.15 39.84
N ASN A 5 -58.84 -9.11 40.35
CA ASN A 5 -57.61 -9.65 39.79
C ASN A 5 -57.88 -10.47 38.52
N VAL A 6 -56.93 -10.47 37.59
CA VAL A 6 -56.61 -11.66 36.78
C VAL A 6 -55.10 -11.84 36.80
N THR A 7 -54.69 -12.93 37.43
CA THR A 7 -53.33 -13.50 37.39
C THR A 7 -53.21 -14.31 36.10
N PHE A 8 -52.11 -14.14 35.34
CA PHE A 8 -51.62 -15.21 34.47
C PHE A 8 -50.11 -15.34 34.57
N LEU A 9 -49.72 -16.61 34.56
CA LEU A 9 -48.47 -17.21 34.97
C LEU A 9 -47.40 -17.13 33.87
N ALA A 10 -46.16 -16.89 34.30
CA ALA A 10 -44.84 -17.18 33.73
C ALA A 10 -44.72 -17.74 32.29
N LEU A 11 -43.74 -17.21 31.54
CA LEU A 11 -42.79 -18.01 30.77
C LEU A 11 -41.46 -17.25 30.64
N LEU A 12 -40.41 -17.86 31.19
CA LEU A 12 -39.01 -17.53 31.00
C LEU A 12 -38.66 -17.79 29.53
N ASN A 13 -38.12 -16.80 28.81
CA ASN A 13 -37.47 -17.05 27.52
C ASN A 13 -36.07 -16.44 27.57
N ALA A 14 -35.11 -17.30 27.91
CA ALA A 14 -33.72 -17.10 27.57
C ALA A 14 -33.54 -17.52 26.10
N ALA A 15 -33.15 -16.58 25.25
CA ALA A 15 -32.65 -16.88 23.91
C ALA A 15 -31.54 -15.89 23.56
N LEU A 16 -30.32 -16.35 23.87
CA LEU A 16 -29.09 -16.22 23.09
C LEU A 16 -28.81 -14.86 22.43
N LEU A 17 -27.80 -14.18 22.98
CA LEU A 17 -26.92 -13.30 22.24
C LEU A 17 -26.40 -14.07 21.00
N VAL A 18 -27.00 -13.80 19.84
CA VAL A 18 -26.35 -14.10 18.57
C VAL A 18 -25.24 -13.06 18.44
N GLY A 19 -24.04 -13.43 18.89
CA GLY A 19 -22.83 -12.84 18.35
C GLY A 19 -22.79 -13.20 16.88
N CYS A 20 -23.14 -12.24 16.01
CA CYS A 20 -22.72 -12.31 14.63
C CYS A 20 -21.20 -12.16 14.65
N SER A 21 -20.49 -13.27 14.51
CA SER A 21 -19.08 -13.23 14.14
C SER A 21 -19.03 -12.72 12.71
N ASP A 22 -18.77 -11.43 12.53
CA ASP A 22 -18.48 -10.83 11.22
C ASP A 22 -17.11 -11.33 10.73
N ASP A 23 -17.12 -12.54 10.15
CA ASP A 23 -15.97 -13.16 9.49
C ASP A 23 -15.77 -12.62 8.06
N SER A 24 -16.60 -11.66 7.62
CA SER A 24 -16.45 -10.96 6.34
C SER A 24 -15.64 -9.67 6.43
N SER A 25 -15.03 -9.35 7.59
CA SER A 25 -14.50 -8.00 7.83
C SER A 25 -13.08 -7.76 7.33
N SER A 26 -12.21 -8.77 7.23
CA SER A 26 -10.79 -8.58 6.86
C SER A 26 -10.58 -8.51 5.34
N ASP A 27 -11.25 -9.39 4.60
CA ASP A 27 -11.14 -9.45 3.14
C ASP A 27 -11.76 -8.20 2.48
N ASP A 28 -12.96 -7.79 2.91
CA ASP A 28 -13.60 -6.54 2.47
C ASP A 28 -12.75 -5.30 2.80
N ARG A 29 -12.04 -5.31 3.94
CA ARG A 29 -11.12 -4.22 4.32
C ARG A 29 -9.89 -4.18 3.42
N GLN A 30 -9.24 -5.31 3.15
CA GLN A 30 -8.09 -5.36 2.25
C GLN A 30 -8.47 -4.97 0.81
N VAL A 31 -9.62 -5.43 0.32
CA VAL A 31 -10.13 -5.04 -1.00
C VAL A 31 -10.35 -3.52 -1.06
N THR A 32 -10.92 -2.93 -0.01
CA THR A 32 -11.13 -1.48 0.07
C THR A 32 -9.80 -0.71 0.10
N GLU A 33 -8.82 -1.15 0.89
CA GLU A 33 -7.51 -0.50 0.98
C GLU A 33 -6.74 -0.58 -0.35
N ARG A 34 -6.80 -1.71 -1.05
CA ARG A 34 -6.17 -1.85 -2.37
C ARG A 34 -6.78 -0.92 -3.41
N SER A 35 -8.10 -0.81 -3.46
CA SER A 35 -8.76 0.13 -4.39
C SER A 35 -8.45 1.60 -4.07
N VAL A 36 -8.26 1.95 -2.79
CA VAL A 36 -7.80 3.30 -2.40
C VAL A 36 -6.38 3.54 -2.91
N VAL A 37 -5.48 2.57 -2.72
CA VAL A 37 -4.10 2.66 -3.24
C VAL A 37 -4.08 2.80 -4.76
N GLU A 38 -4.87 2.02 -5.49
CA GLU A 38 -4.94 2.08 -6.96
C GLU A 38 -5.37 3.47 -7.45
N LEU A 39 -6.50 3.97 -6.95
CA LEU A 39 -7.02 5.29 -7.33
C LEU A 39 -6.00 6.40 -7.00
N HIS A 40 -5.36 6.28 -5.84
CA HIS A 40 -4.37 7.24 -5.39
C HIS A 40 -3.11 7.22 -6.27
N LEU A 41 -2.55 6.03 -6.51
CA LEU A 41 -1.32 5.86 -7.27
C LEU A 41 -1.49 6.23 -8.75
N ASP A 42 -2.69 6.05 -9.31
CA ASP A 42 -3.04 6.56 -10.63
C ASP A 42 -2.87 8.08 -10.68
N GLY A 43 -3.49 8.81 -9.74
CA GLY A 43 -3.37 10.27 -9.65
C GLY A 43 -1.95 10.75 -9.36
N PHE A 44 -1.22 10.04 -8.50
CA PHE A 44 0.19 10.34 -8.22
C PHE A 44 1.06 10.17 -9.48
N THR A 45 0.86 9.07 -10.22
CA THR A 45 1.56 8.80 -11.48
C THR A 45 1.27 9.86 -12.54
N GLU A 46 0.00 10.19 -12.77
CA GLU A 46 -0.38 11.29 -13.68
C GLU A 46 0.29 12.62 -13.30
N SER A 47 0.51 12.86 -11.99
CA SER A 47 1.21 14.04 -11.51
C SER A 47 2.70 14.07 -11.85
N LEU A 48 3.34 12.90 -11.88
CA LEU A 48 4.75 12.73 -12.25
C LEU A 48 4.94 12.84 -13.77
N GLU A 49 4.02 12.29 -14.56
CA GLU A 49 4.06 12.39 -16.03
C GLU A 49 3.92 13.84 -16.52
N ARG A 50 3.06 14.61 -15.86
CA ARG A 50 2.83 16.03 -16.19
C ARG A 50 3.96 16.94 -15.75
N ASP A 51 4.66 16.59 -14.69
CA ASP A 51 5.72 17.42 -14.10
C ASP A 51 6.90 16.55 -13.63
N PRO A 52 7.77 16.11 -14.56
CA PRO A 52 8.94 15.30 -14.24
C PRO A 52 9.93 16.08 -13.37
N THR A 53 10.34 15.50 -12.25
CA THR A 53 11.14 16.20 -11.24
C THR A 53 12.49 15.57 -10.97
N SER A 54 13.37 16.32 -10.31
CA SER A 54 14.65 15.82 -9.81
C SER A 54 14.49 14.83 -8.65
N LYS A 55 15.55 14.05 -8.38
CA LYS A 55 15.63 13.13 -7.22
C LYS A 55 15.27 13.82 -5.89
N ALA A 56 15.76 15.04 -5.67
CA ALA A 56 15.53 15.76 -4.42
C ALA A 56 14.06 16.18 -4.24
N GLU A 57 13.40 16.55 -5.33
CA GLU A 57 11.98 16.91 -5.33
C GLU A 57 11.08 15.69 -5.13
N LEU A 58 11.48 14.52 -5.63
CA LEU A 58 10.74 13.27 -5.41
C LEU A 58 10.65 12.91 -3.93
N PHE A 59 11.70 13.07 -3.13
CA PHE A 59 11.59 12.87 -1.68
C PHE A 59 10.52 13.75 -1.04
N GLY A 60 10.40 15.00 -1.50
CA GLY A 60 9.36 15.92 -1.02
C GLY A 60 7.96 15.50 -1.43
N ARG A 61 7.78 15.10 -2.70
CA ARG A 61 6.49 14.61 -3.22
C ARG A 61 6.03 13.36 -2.51
N ILE A 62 6.88 12.34 -2.44
CA ILE A 62 6.58 11.06 -1.79
C ILE A 62 6.30 11.28 -0.29
N ARG A 63 7.06 12.15 0.38
CA ARG A 63 6.77 12.49 1.79
C ARG A 63 5.39 13.12 1.97
N GLY A 64 5.06 14.14 1.18
CA GLY A 64 3.75 14.79 1.27
C GLY A 64 2.62 13.80 1.00
N ASP A 65 2.80 12.97 -0.02
CA ASP A 65 1.87 11.90 -0.40
C ASP A 65 1.63 10.90 0.73
N LEU A 66 2.71 10.44 1.35
CA LEU A 66 2.65 9.53 2.49
C LEU A 66 2.03 10.19 3.73
N GLU A 67 2.32 11.47 3.99
CA GLU A 67 1.74 12.23 5.11
C GLU A 67 0.22 12.43 4.97
N GLU A 68 -0.29 12.62 3.76
CA GLU A 68 -1.71 12.74 3.46
C GLU A 68 -2.45 11.39 3.55
N ASN A 69 -1.73 10.28 3.38
CA ASN A 69 -2.28 8.93 3.37
C ASN A 69 -1.76 8.08 4.55
N PRO A 70 -2.38 8.17 5.74
CA PRO A 70 -1.86 7.55 6.96
C PRO A 70 -1.86 6.01 6.95
N THR A 71 -2.60 5.38 6.03
CA THR A 71 -2.66 3.92 5.88
C THR A 71 -1.50 3.35 5.05
N PHE A 72 -0.82 4.18 4.25
CA PHE A 72 0.29 3.72 3.44
C PHE A 72 1.54 3.56 4.32
N PHE A 73 2.26 2.47 4.11
CA PHE A 73 3.50 2.19 4.82
C PHE A 73 4.66 2.99 4.22
N GLY A 74 4.80 2.94 2.91
CA GLY A 74 5.88 3.57 2.17
C GLY A 74 5.55 3.73 0.70
N SER A 75 6.42 4.46 0.01
CA SER A 75 6.34 4.66 -1.43
C SER A 75 7.72 4.98 -1.98
N THR A 76 8.03 4.46 -3.17
CA THR A 76 9.21 4.84 -3.94
C THR A 76 8.86 5.28 -5.35
N VAL A 77 9.73 6.08 -5.96
CA VAL A 77 9.73 6.35 -7.41
C VAL A 77 11.09 5.96 -7.97
N ALA A 78 11.15 4.80 -8.60
CA ALA A 78 12.35 4.27 -9.25
C ALA A 78 12.48 4.85 -10.66
N SER A 79 13.33 5.86 -10.82
CA SER A 79 13.58 6.54 -12.09
C SER A 79 14.57 5.75 -12.94
N LEU A 80 14.25 5.57 -14.22
CA LEU A 80 15.01 4.76 -15.17
C LEU A 80 15.86 5.64 -16.10
N ASP A 81 17.07 5.18 -16.38
CA ASP A 81 17.93 5.77 -17.40
C ASP A 81 17.57 5.28 -18.82
N ASP A 82 18.35 5.69 -19.83
CA ASP A 82 18.11 5.30 -21.22
C ASP A 82 18.35 3.81 -21.50
N ALA A 83 19.06 3.12 -20.62
CA ALA A 83 19.29 1.68 -20.67
C ALA A 83 18.25 0.88 -19.86
N CYS A 84 17.19 1.52 -19.38
CA CYS A 84 16.18 0.94 -18.49
C CYS A 84 16.80 0.40 -17.19
N ARG A 85 17.84 1.05 -16.68
CA ARG A 85 18.43 0.78 -15.36
C ARG A 85 17.99 1.86 -14.38
N THR A 86 17.83 1.49 -13.11
CA THR A 86 17.44 2.44 -12.07
C THR A 86 18.56 3.45 -11.82
N ALA A 87 18.31 4.72 -12.11
CA ALA A 87 19.24 5.81 -11.85
C ALA A 87 19.18 6.28 -10.39
N TYR A 88 17.97 6.34 -9.84
CA TYR A 88 17.70 6.62 -8.42
C TYR A 88 16.30 6.12 -8.05
N SER A 89 16.10 5.81 -6.77
CA SER A 89 14.82 5.37 -6.22
C SER A 89 14.63 5.93 -4.80
N PRO A 90 14.31 7.23 -4.66
CA PRO A 90 13.85 7.81 -3.40
C PRO A 90 12.73 6.99 -2.81
N TYR A 91 12.94 6.46 -1.62
CA TYR A 91 11.98 5.68 -0.85
C TYR A 91 11.72 6.39 0.46
N VAL A 92 10.45 6.67 0.73
CA VAL A 92 10.00 7.28 1.98
C VAL A 92 9.02 6.32 2.63
N TYR A 93 9.21 6.05 3.92
CA TYR A 93 8.46 5.02 4.62
C TYR A 93 8.31 5.32 6.10
N ARG A 94 7.34 4.67 6.73
CA ARG A 94 7.06 4.79 8.15
C ARG A 94 7.88 3.78 8.94
N LEU A 95 8.55 4.26 9.98
CA LEU A 95 9.14 3.40 11.01
C LEU A 95 8.03 2.86 11.93
N PRO A 96 8.30 1.78 12.70
CA PRO A 96 7.35 1.28 13.70
C PRO A 96 6.91 2.33 14.73
N SER A 97 7.69 3.38 14.95
CA SER A 97 7.35 4.52 15.81
C SER A 97 6.32 5.49 15.19
N GLY A 98 5.97 5.32 13.91
CA GLY A 98 5.17 6.24 13.11
C GLY A 98 5.98 7.39 12.48
N ALA A 99 7.27 7.53 12.82
CA ALA A 99 8.15 8.53 12.23
C ALA A 99 8.44 8.21 10.76
N ILE A 100 8.55 9.25 9.93
CA ILE A 100 8.94 9.12 8.53
C ILE A 100 10.46 8.98 8.42
N SER A 101 10.91 8.00 7.65
CA SER A 101 12.29 7.78 7.26
C SER A 101 12.42 7.81 5.73
N GLU A 102 13.64 7.99 5.24
CA GLU A 102 13.91 8.05 3.81
C GLU A 102 15.28 7.46 3.46
N LYS A 103 15.38 6.86 2.28
CA LYS A 103 16.64 6.44 1.67
C LYS A 103 16.52 6.36 0.15
N ASP A 104 17.65 6.27 -0.54
CA ASP A 104 17.66 5.95 -1.97
C ASP A 104 18.00 4.46 -2.15
N LEU A 105 17.04 3.67 -2.62
CA LEU A 105 17.21 2.22 -2.79
C LEU A 105 18.23 1.86 -3.87
N ALA A 106 18.40 2.72 -4.88
CA ALA A 106 19.42 2.52 -5.92
C ALA A 106 20.85 2.73 -5.40
N GLY A 107 20.99 3.35 -4.22
CA GLY A 107 22.27 3.61 -3.58
C GLY A 107 22.87 2.40 -2.85
N ASP A 108 22.10 1.31 -2.68
CA ASP A 108 22.56 0.08 -2.02
C ASP A 108 22.71 -1.08 -3.02
N PRO A 109 23.95 -1.44 -3.41
CA PRO A 109 24.18 -2.57 -4.31
C PRO A 109 23.71 -3.92 -3.76
N ALA A 110 23.59 -4.07 -2.43
CA ALA A 110 23.13 -5.33 -1.82
C ALA A 110 21.62 -5.55 -1.99
N TYR A 111 20.86 -4.47 -2.20
CA TYR A 111 19.42 -4.54 -2.47
C TYR A 111 19.12 -4.99 -3.91
N ASP A 112 20.05 -4.75 -4.85
CA ASP A 112 19.92 -5.12 -6.28
C ASP A 112 18.56 -4.71 -6.88
N ILE A 113 18.27 -3.41 -6.85
CA ILE A 113 16.95 -2.86 -7.21
C ILE A 113 16.45 -3.32 -8.60
N ASP A 114 17.36 -3.44 -9.56
CA ASP A 114 17.03 -3.84 -10.94
C ASP A 114 16.61 -5.32 -11.05
N ALA A 115 16.77 -6.11 -9.98
CA ALA A 115 16.29 -7.49 -9.88
C ALA A 115 14.96 -7.61 -9.12
N GLN A 116 14.44 -6.53 -8.53
CA GLN A 116 13.24 -6.57 -7.71
C GLN A 116 11.98 -6.78 -8.56
N SER A 117 11.09 -7.69 -8.14
CA SER A 117 9.88 -8.03 -8.89
C SER A 117 8.87 -6.88 -8.91
N TRP A 118 8.78 -6.10 -7.83
CA TRP A 118 7.94 -4.90 -7.76
C TRP A 118 8.36 -3.85 -8.79
N LEU A 119 9.62 -3.86 -9.25
CA LEU A 119 10.11 -2.97 -10.31
C LEU A 119 9.95 -3.59 -11.70
N THR A 120 10.41 -4.83 -11.88
CA THR A 120 10.52 -5.45 -13.21
C THR A 120 9.17 -5.90 -13.78
N THR A 121 8.25 -6.35 -12.93
CA THR A 121 6.92 -6.83 -13.33
C THR A 121 6.05 -5.74 -13.97
N PRO A 122 5.85 -4.55 -13.37
CA PRO A 122 5.05 -3.49 -14.01
C PRO A 122 5.67 -3.00 -15.33
N ILE A 123 7.00 -2.94 -15.43
CA ILE A 123 7.68 -2.57 -16.68
C ILE A 123 7.37 -3.58 -17.79
N ALA A 124 7.45 -4.88 -17.48
CA ALA A 124 7.17 -5.94 -18.43
C ALA A 124 5.67 -6.02 -18.82
N ALA A 125 4.78 -5.74 -17.87
CA ALA A 125 3.34 -5.76 -18.08
C ALA A 125 2.85 -4.52 -18.85
N GLY A 126 3.51 -3.36 -18.68
CA GLY A 126 3.07 -2.09 -19.24
C GLY A 126 1.87 -1.48 -18.51
N GLU A 127 1.46 -2.04 -17.39
CA GLU A 127 0.36 -1.59 -16.55
C GLU A 127 0.71 -1.78 -15.09
N GLY A 128 -0.08 -1.18 -14.19
CA GLY A 128 0.18 -1.35 -12.78
C GLY A 128 -0.19 -2.75 -12.28
N VAL A 129 0.61 -3.25 -11.35
CA VAL A 129 0.48 -4.60 -10.78
C VAL A 129 0.55 -4.55 -9.26
N TRP A 130 -0.12 -5.51 -8.61
CA TRP A 130 0.12 -5.82 -7.20
C TRP A 130 1.14 -6.95 -7.10
N SER A 131 2.04 -6.85 -6.13
CA SER A 131 2.87 -7.97 -5.73
C SER A 131 2.05 -8.99 -4.92
N GLU A 132 2.50 -10.24 -4.92
CA GLU A 132 2.22 -11.14 -3.79
C GLU A 132 2.93 -10.62 -2.51
N PRO A 133 2.51 -11.05 -1.31
CA PRO A 133 3.21 -10.70 -0.08
C PRO A 133 4.69 -11.10 -0.12
N TYR A 134 5.57 -10.18 0.29
CA TYR A 134 7.01 -10.43 0.36
C TYR A 134 7.65 -9.68 1.53
N PHE A 135 8.84 -10.13 1.95
CA PHE A 135 9.64 -9.43 2.94
C PHE A 135 10.66 -8.53 2.24
N ASP A 136 10.55 -7.21 2.44
CA ASP A 136 11.35 -6.20 1.74
C ASP A 136 12.69 -5.95 2.47
N ALA A 137 13.54 -6.98 2.50
CA ALA A 137 14.85 -6.93 3.15
C ALA A 137 15.74 -5.85 2.51
N GLY A 138 16.29 -4.95 3.33
CA GLY A 138 17.12 -3.83 2.85
C GLY A 138 16.32 -2.64 2.31
N GLY A 139 15.02 -2.80 2.09
CA GLY A 139 14.05 -1.74 1.81
C GLY A 139 13.31 -1.31 3.08
N GLY A 140 12.03 -1.64 3.21
CA GLY A 140 11.22 -1.35 4.40
C GLY A 140 11.50 -2.25 5.61
N ASP A 141 12.16 -3.40 5.41
CA ASP A 141 12.43 -4.43 6.44
C ASP A 141 11.16 -4.93 7.16
N ILE A 142 10.06 -5.05 6.40
CA ILE A 142 8.77 -5.60 6.86
C ILE A 142 8.18 -6.56 5.82
N TRP A 143 7.16 -7.31 6.23
CA TRP A 143 6.25 -7.98 5.30
C TRP A 143 5.28 -6.96 4.70
N MET A 144 5.18 -6.94 3.37
CA MET A 144 4.33 -5.99 2.65
C MET A 144 3.74 -6.58 1.38
N VAL A 145 2.74 -5.89 0.85
CA VAL A 145 2.35 -5.95 -0.56
C VAL A 145 2.57 -4.58 -1.18
N THR A 146 2.97 -4.55 -2.44
CA THR A 146 3.31 -3.32 -3.15
C THR A 146 2.45 -3.21 -4.40
N ARG A 147 1.77 -2.07 -4.53
CA ARG A 147 1.22 -1.64 -5.82
C ARG A 147 2.33 -0.91 -6.55
N SER A 148 2.62 -1.33 -7.78
CA SER A 148 3.58 -0.66 -8.64
C SER A 148 2.91 -0.19 -9.92
N GLN A 149 3.17 1.04 -10.34
CA GLN A 149 2.60 1.65 -11.54
C GLN A 149 3.72 2.24 -12.42
N PRO A 150 3.81 1.87 -13.71
CA PRO A 150 4.72 2.51 -14.65
C PRO A 150 4.34 3.98 -14.86
N VAL A 151 5.34 4.86 -14.90
CA VAL A 151 5.23 6.29 -15.22
C VAL A 151 5.72 6.48 -16.66
N TYR A 152 4.88 7.07 -17.52
CA TYR A 152 5.17 7.22 -18.94
C TYR A 152 5.61 8.63 -19.34
N MET A 153 6.52 8.69 -20.31
CA MET A 153 6.80 9.90 -21.10
C MET A 153 6.66 9.54 -22.58
N GLY A 154 5.50 9.86 -23.15
CA GLY A 154 5.10 9.29 -24.45
C GLY A 154 4.92 7.77 -24.32
N ASP A 155 5.51 7.00 -25.23
CA ASP A 155 5.38 5.53 -25.26
C ASP A 155 6.46 4.81 -24.42
N ARG A 156 7.27 5.54 -23.64
CA ARG A 156 8.39 5.00 -22.86
C ARG A 156 8.10 5.10 -21.36
N VAL A 157 8.32 3.99 -20.66
CA VAL A 157 8.37 3.97 -19.20
C VAL A 157 9.66 4.66 -18.75
N VAL A 158 9.53 5.70 -17.94
CA VAL A 158 10.66 6.47 -17.38
C VAL A 158 10.83 6.30 -15.88
N ALA A 159 9.83 5.78 -15.19
CA ALA A 159 9.93 5.42 -13.79
C ALA A 159 8.88 4.35 -13.43
N VAL A 160 9.00 3.79 -12.23
CA VAL A 160 7.94 3.04 -11.57
C VAL A 160 7.67 3.71 -10.24
N ALA A 161 6.43 4.14 -10.00
CA ALA A 161 5.97 4.63 -8.72
C ALA A 161 5.30 3.50 -7.94
N THR A 162 5.46 3.49 -6.61
CA THR A 162 4.87 2.45 -5.76
C THR A 162 4.06 3.02 -4.61
N THR A 163 3.23 2.16 -4.01
CA THR A 163 2.67 2.37 -2.68
C THR A 163 2.63 1.02 -1.96
N ASP A 164 3.16 1.00 -0.74
CA ASP A 164 3.33 -0.21 0.05
C ASP A 164 2.31 -0.27 1.18
N LEU A 165 1.75 -1.45 1.39
CA LEU A 165 0.91 -1.76 2.54
C LEU A 165 1.59 -2.82 3.39
N ALA A 166 1.73 -2.55 4.69
CA ALA A 166 2.23 -3.53 5.64
C ALA A 166 1.22 -4.69 5.78
N VAL A 167 1.72 -5.92 5.77
CA VAL A 167 0.91 -7.13 5.98
C VAL A 167 1.54 -8.01 7.04
N GLU A 168 0.77 -8.96 7.56
CA GLU A 168 1.33 -9.99 8.43
C GLU A 168 2.20 -10.97 7.63
N ALA A 169 3.13 -11.62 8.31
CA ALA A 169 3.89 -12.70 7.71
C ALA A 169 2.94 -13.82 7.26
N PRO A 170 3.13 -14.43 6.07
CA PRO A 170 2.37 -15.59 5.66
C PRO A 170 2.46 -16.70 6.70
N SER A 171 1.32 -17.34 7.00
CA SER A 171 1.31 -18.55 7.83
C SER A 171 1.85 -19.74 7.06
N ASP A 172 2.76 -20.50 7.67
CA ASP A 172 3.31 -21.77 7.16
C ASP A 172 2.24 -22.87 6.96
#